data_AF-N1U6V1-F1
#
_entry.id   AF-N1U6V1-F1
#
_cell.length_a   1.000
_cell.length_b   1.000
_cell.length_c   1.000
_cell.angle_alpha   90.00
_cell.angle_beta   90.00
_cell.angle_gamma   90.00
#
_symmetry.space_group_name_H-M   'P 1'
#
loop_
_entity.id
_entity.type
_entity.pdbx_description
1 polymer ?
#
loop_
_entity_poly.entity_id
_entity_poly.type
_entity_poly.pdbx_seq_one_letter_code
_entity_poly.pdbx_strand_id
1 'polypeptide(L)'
;MSMRLKPFPYSAVRIPFKNVPASNDFAVEGGFVFLELSEPLLEEWGKDWRSRVDRKLLYLYDYYKFHEKEGDVGKIVLLSQVLPDESNNGFHDLSFKIVEKIDGQNVKSVQDLKRKIGQGKSDYALISLDDGTEIALDRTKLTEINERIYKSYKIRFSENGN
;
A
#
# COMPACT_ATOMS: atom_id res chain seq x y z
N MET A 1 9.34 27.49 36.37
CA MET A 1 8.47 27.56 35.19
C MET A 1 8.32 26.14 34.65
N SER A 2 7.14 25.51 34.78
CA SER A 2 6.92 24.14 34.30
C SER A 2 6.23 24.18 32.93
N MET A 3 6.89 23.63 31.91
CA MET A 3 6.33 23.53 30.57
C MET A 3 5.60 22.18 30.46
N ARG A 4 4.28 22.18 30.29
CA ARG A 4 3.52 20.97 29.95
C ARG A 4 3.59 20.76 28.44
N LEU A 5 4.29 19.72 28.01
CA LEU A 5 4.31 19.31 26.61
C LEU A 5 2.98 18.65 26.26
N LYS A 6 2.44 18.97 25.08
CA LYS A 6 1.33 18.23 24.50
C LYS A 6 1.83 16.85 24.05
N PRO A 7 1.01 15.79 24.18
CA PRO A 7 1.36 14.49 23.63
C PRO A 7 1.52 14.57 22.11
N PHE A 8 2.40 13.73 21.56
CA PHE A 8 2.64 13.66 20.13
C PHE A 8 1.37 13.17 19.39
N PRO A 9 0.91 13.87 18.33
CA PRO A 9 -0.31 13.49 17.62
C PRO A 9 -0.03 12.37 16.62
N TYR A 10 -0.11 11.11 17.06
CA TYR A 10 0.14 9.94 16.19
C TYR A 10 -0.76 9.87 14.95
N SER A 11 -1.98 10.42 15.02
CA SER A 11 -2.89 10.54 13.88
C SER A 11 -2.40 11.49 12.78
N ALA A 12 -1.45 12.38 13.09
CA ALA A 12 -0.84 13.27 12.10
C ALA A 12 0.27 12.57 11.30
N VAL A 13 0.69 11.36 11.68
CA VAL A 13 1.74 10.62 10.97
C VAL A 13 1.17 9.90 9.76
N ARG A 14 1.60 10.37 8.58
CA ARG A 14 1.24 9.77 7.30
C ARG A 14 2.13 8.57 6.98
N ILE A 15 3.44 8.73 7.15
CA ILE A 15 4.44 7.68 6.90
C ILE A 15 5.05 7.30 8.25
N PRO A 16 4.76 6.12 8.81
CA PRO A 16 5.34 5.69 10.09
C PRO A 16 6.88 5.70 10.05
N PHE A 17 7.49 6.19 11.13
CA PHE A 17 8.95 6.32 11.26
C PHE A 17 9.39 6.02 12.70
N LYS A 18 10.61 5.48 12.87
CA LYS A 18 11.23 5.14 14.16
C LYS A 18 10.30 4.30 15.05
N ASN A 19 10.01 4.79 16.26
CA ASN A 19 9.18 4.15 17.26
C ASN A 19 7.68 4.44 17.09
N VAL A 20 7.27 5.09 16.00
CA VAL A 20 5.85 5.25 15.69
C VAL A 20 5.30 3.89 15.26
N PRO A 21 4.27 3.34 15.94
CA PRO A 21 3.68 2.09 15.52
C PRO A 21 3.23 2.16 14.06
N ALA A 22 3.75 1.27 13.23
CA ALA A 22 3.28 1.06 11.88
C ALA A 22 2.14 0.02 11.92
N SER A 23 1.09 0.25 11.13
CA SER A 23 0.17 -0.84 10.82
C SER A 23 0.91 -1.79 9.87
N ASN A 24 0.94 -3.08 10.19
CA ASN A 24 1.46 -4.10 9.26
C ASN A 24 0.36 -4.54 8.28
N ASP A 25 -0.50 -3.61 7.87
CA ASP A 25 -1.57 -3.89 6.93
C ASP A 25 -0.97 -4.13 5.54
N PHE A 26 -1.24 -5.30 5.02
CA PHE A 26 -0.96 -5.66 3.63
C PHE A 26 -2.19 -6.33 3.01
N ALA A 27 -2.25 -6.31 1.69
CA ALA A 27 -3.25 -7.04 0.93
C ALA A 27 -2.58 -7.76 -0.24
N VAL A 28 -3.14 -8.89 -0.64
CA VAL A 28 -2.76 -9.58 -1.87
C VAL A 28 -4.06 -9.81 -2.62
N GLU A 29 -4.22 -9.14 -3.76
CA GLU A 29 -5.43 -9.23 -4.58
C GLU A 29 -5.01 -9.46 -6.02
N GLY A 30 -5.41 -10.57 -6.64
CA GLY A 30 -5.01 -10.93 -8.00
C GLY A 30 -3.49 -11.10 -8.19
N GLY A 31 -2.76 -11.36 -7.09
CA GLY A 31 -1.29 -11.43 -7.07
C GLY A 31 -0.59 -10.10 -6.89
N PHE A 32 -1.31 -8.98 -6.91
CA PHE A 32 -0.76 -7.68 -6.61
C PHE A 32 -0.61 -7.52 -5.09
N VAL A 33 0.63 -7.31 -4.62
CA VAL A 33 0.94 -7.17 -3.20
C VAL A 33 0.93 -5.69 -2.83
N PHE A 34 0.03 -5.32 -1.93
CA PHE A 34 -0.15 -3.96 -1.46
C PHE A 34 0.31 -3.80 -0.02
N LEU A 35 1.03 -2.72 0.26
CA LEU A 35 1.47 -2.36 1.61
C LEU A 35 1.54 -0.85 1.77
N GLU A 36 1.62 -0.38 3.01
CA GLU A 36 1.76 1.04 3.31
C GLU A 36 3.24 1.45 3.38
N LEU A 37 3.56 2.60 2.79
CA LEU A 37 4.89 3.19 2.87
C LEU A 37 5.24 3.50 4.34
N SER A 38 6.43 3.07 4.75
CA SER A 38 6.97 3.31 6.09
C SER A 38 8.50 3.41 6.04
N GLU A 39 9.11 4.01 7.06
CA GLU A 39 10.57 4.04 7.19
C GLU A 39 11.18 2.63 7.29
N PRO A 40 10.65 1.68 8.10
CA PRO A 40 11.17 0.32 8.15
C PRO A 40 11.17 -0.37 6.78
N LEU A 41 10.12 -0.17 5.98
CA LEU A 41 10.09 -0.67 4.60
C LEU A 41 11.23 -0.09 3.76
N LEU A 42 11.47 1.22 3.84
CA LEU A 42 12.55 1.86 3.09
C LEU A 42 13.93 1.39 3.55
N GLU A 43 14.10 1.06 4.82
CA GLU A 43 15.35 0.53 5.38
C GLU A 43 15.72 -0.87 4.86
N GLU A 44 14.78 -1.62 4.26
CA GLU A 44 15.05 -2.92 3.62
C GLU A 44 16.04 -2.84 2.45
N TRP A 45 16.28 -1.65 1.89
CA TRP A 45 17.36 -1.43 0.92
C TRP A 45 18.77 -1.42 1.55
N GLY A 46 18.87 -1.65 2.86
CA GLY A 46 20.11 -1.81 3.61
C GLY A 46 20.67 -0.50 4.16
N LYS A 47 21.91 -0.57 4.65
CA LYS A 47 22.57 0.52 5.41
C LYS A 47 22.52 1.90 4.71
N ASP A 48 22.62 1.93 3.39
CA ASP A 48 22.60 3.16 2.59
C ASP A 48 21.28 3.38 1.86
N TRP A 49 20.16 2.92 2.43
CA TRP A 49 18.84 2.89 1.78
C TRP A 49 18.47 4.22 1.12
N ARG A 50 18.76 5.36 1.76
CA ARG A 50 18.45 6.70 1.23
C ARG A 50 19.08 6.96 -0.15
N SER A 51 20.18 6.29 -0.49
CA SER A 51 20.81 6.39 -1.81
C SER A 51 20.31 5.38 -2.84
N ARG A 52 19.59 4.34 -2.39
CA ARG A 52 19.18 3.18 -3.19
C ARG A 52 17.68 3.12 -3.47
N VAL A 53 16.86 3.68 -2.58
CA VAL A 53 15.40 3.74 -2.77
C VAL A 53 15.06 4.65 -3.94
N ASP A 54 13.88 4.42 -4.50
CA ASP A 54 13.34 5.31 -5.52
C ASP A 54 13.24 6.76 -5.01
N ARG A 55 13.61 7.72 -5.87
CA ARG A 55 13.69 9.14 -5.50
C ARG A 55 12.32 9.72 -5.14
N LYS A 56 11.24 9.24 -5.76
CA LYS A 56 9.88 9.68 -5.44
C LYS A 56 9.48 9.20 -4.05
N LEU A 57 9.80 7.95 -3.68
CA LEU A 57 9.56 7.44 -2.33
C LEU A 57 10.38 8.18 -1.27
N LEU A 58 11.65 8.47 -1.55
CA LEU A 58 12.49 9.29 -0.66
C LEU A 58 11.91 10.69 -0.46
N TYR A 59 11.47 11.33 -1.55
CA TYR A 59 10.83 12.65 -1.50
C TYR A 59 9.54 12.63 -0.67
N LEU A 60 8.67 11.62 -0.87
CA LEU A 60 7.47 11.47 -0.06
C LEU A 60 7.80 11.27 1.42
N TYR A 61 8.79 10.44 1.72
CA TYR A 61 9.26 10.27 3.09
C TYR A 61 9.73 11.63 3.65
N ASP A 62 10.66 12.33 3.01
CA ASP A 62 11.27 13.53 3.58
C ASP A 62 10.28 14.71 3.75
N TYR A 63 9.30 14.87 2.84
CA TYR A 63 8.41 16.04 2.82
C TYR A 63 6.95 15.75 3.21
N TYR A 64 6.47 14.51 3.08
CA TYR A 64 5.07 14.13 3.34
C TYR A 64 4.93 13.12 4.49
N LYS A 65 5.93 13.07 5.38
CA LYS A 65 5.92 12.25 6.61
C LYS A 65 4.71 12.52 7.51
N PHE A 66 4.22 13.76 7.50
CA PHE A 66 3.06 14.23 8.27
C PHE A 66 1.94 14.72 7.34
N HIS A 67 0.71 14.75 7.84
CA HIS A 67 -0.41 15.37 7.15
C HIS A 67 -0.32 16.90 7.21
N GLU A 68 -0.52 17.58 6.06
CA GLU A 68 -0.46 19.04 5.97
C GLU A 68 -1.75 19.74 6.47
N LYS A 69 -2.89 19.04 6.47
CA LYS A 69 -4.19 19.57 6.87
C LYS A 69 -5.00 18.55 7.67
N GLU A 70 -5.79 19.02 8.62
CA GLU A 70 -6.84 18.21 9.24
C GLU A 70 -7.94 17.89 8.21
N GLY A 71 -8.32 16.62 8.08
CA GLY A 71 -9.53 16.21 7.36
C GLY A 71 -9.34 15.45 6.04
N ASP A 72 -8.14 15.40 5.45
CA ASP A 72 -7.88 14.50 4.32
C ASP A 72 -6.63 13.65 4.58
N VAL A 73 -6.88 12.56 5.32
CA VAL A 73 -5.88 11.84 6.09
C VAL A 73 -5.78 10.42 5.53
N GLY A 74 -4.75 10.16 4.72
CA GLY A 74 -4.51 8.84 4.13
C GLY A 74 -3.03 8.46 4.09
N LYS A 75 -2.75 7.19 4.35
CA LYS A 75 -1.46 6.52 4.14
C LYS A 75 -1.12 6.49 2.65
N ILE A 76 0.14 6.23 2.33
CA ILE A 76 0.60 6.03 0.95
C ILE A 76 0.64 4.52 0.72
N VAL A 77 -0.24 4.04 -0.15
CA VAL A 77 -0.31 2.63 -0.51
C VAL A 77 0.60 2.38 -1.72
N LEU A 78 1.41 1.34 -1.62
CA LEU A 78 2.30 0.89 -2.68
C LEU A 78 1.81 -0.45 -3.23
N LEU A 79 1.87 -0.62 -4.54
CA LEU A 79 2.06 -1.93 -5.16
C LEU A 79 3.53 -2.29 -5.00
N SER A 80 3.87 -3.11 -4.01
CA SER A 80 5.28 -3.44 -3.72
C SER A 80 5.87 -4.40 -4.74
N GLN A 81 5.09 -5.42 -5.12
CA GLN A 81 5.47 -6.44 -6.08
C GLN A 81 4.24 -7.12 -6.67
N VAL A 82 4.43 -7.85 -7.76
CA VAL A 82 3.42 -8.74 -8.35
C VAL A 82 3.89 -10.18 -8.18
N LEU A 83 3.03 -11.03 -7.64
CA LEU A 83 3.20 -12.48 -7.62
C LEU A 83 2.71 -13.05 -8.95
N PRO A 84 3.61 -13.58 -9.81
CA PRO A 84 3.23 -14.01 -11.14
C PRO A 84 2.09 -15.04 -11.15
N ASP A 85 1.06 -14.73 -11.93
CA ASP A 85 -0.06 -15.60 -12.27
C ASP A 85 -0.52 -15.26 -13.70
N GLU A 86 -1.21 -16.18 -14.36
CA GLU A 86 -1.76 -15.96 -15.70
C GLU A 86 -2.70 -14.74 -15.76
N SER A 87 -3.41 -14.45 -14.66
CA SER A 87 -4.37 -13.34 -14.55
C SER A 87 -3.73 -11.95 -14.50
N ASN A 88 -2.43 -11.87 -14.18
CA ASN A 88 -1.69 -10.61 -14.08
C ASN A 88 -0.52 -10.52 -15.07
N ASN A 89 -0.58 -11.30 -16.16
CA ASN A 89 0.37 -11.22 -17.27
C ASN A 89 0.48 -9.80 -17.82
N GLY A 90 1.72 -9.37 -18.07
CA GLY A 90 2.03 -8.01 -18.52
C GLY A 90 2.34 -7.03 -17.40
N PHE A 91 2.12 -7.41 -16.13
CA PHE A 91 2.39 -6.55 -14.97
C PHE A 91 3.49 -7.06 -14.03
N HIS A 92 4.14 -8.19 -14.34
CA HIS A 92 5.09 -8.85 -13.43
C HIS A 92 6.31 -8.01 -13.06
N ASP A 93 6.71 -7.07 -13.92
CA ASP A 93 7.86 -6.18 -13.69
C ASP A 93 7.51 -4.97 -12.79
N LEU A 94 6.24 -4.80 -12.43
CA LEU A 94 5.83 -3.71 -11.54
C LEU A 94 6.32 -3.97 -10.12
N SER A 95 7.00 -2.97 -9.57
CA SER A 95 7.46 -2.96 -8.19
C SER A 95 7.48 -1.54 -7.63
N PHE A 96 7.15 -1.43 -6.35
CA PHE A 96 7.14 -0.19 -5.58
C PHE A 96 6.46 1.03 -6.26
N LYS A 97 5.35 0.79 -6.95
CA LYS A 97 4.51 1.85 -7.55
C LYS A 97 3.51 2.37 -6.53
N ILE A 98 3.18 3.65 -6.57
CA ILE A 98 2.18 4.23 -5.67
C ILE A 98 0.80 4.00 -6.29
N VAL A 99 -0.12 3.46 -5.49
CA VAL A 99 -1.52 3.31 -5.87
C VAL A 99 -2.24 4.63 -5.61
N GLU A 100 -2.68 5.30 -6.66
CA GLU A 100 -3.38 6.58 -6.53
C GLU A 100 -4.88 6.37 -6.35
N LYS A 101 -5.49 5.56 -7.22
CA LYS A 101 -6.96 5.45 -7.32
C LYS A 101 -7.42 4.03 -7.56
N ILE A 102 -8.64 3.76 -7.12
CA ILE A 102 -9.43 2.60 -7.53
C ILE A 102 -10.77 3.10 -8.03
N ASP A 103 -11.14 2.71 -9.25
CA ASP A 103 -12.33 3.18 -9.96
C ASP A 103 -12.47 4.71 -9.94
N GLY A 104 -11.36 5.41 -10.19
CA GLY A 104 -11.28 6.87 -10.19
C GLY A 104 -11.33 7.54 -8.81
N GLN A 105 -11.44 6.78 -7.72
CA GLN A 105 -11.47 7.32 -6.35
C GLN A 105 -10.14 7.12 -5.63
N ASN A 106 -9.64 8.18 -4.97
CA ASN A 106 -8.37 8.13 -4.24
C ASN A 106 -8.33 7.02 -3.18
N VAL A 107 -7.18 6.36 -3.04
CA VAL A 107 -6.92 5.34 -2.02
C VAL A 107 -6.23 5.98 -0.80
N LYS A 108 -6.71 5.68 0.40
CA LYS A 108 -6.22 6.28 1.66
C LYS A 108 -5.53 5.32 2.62
N SER A 109 -5.63 4.01 2.40
CA SER A 109 -4.96 2.97 3.19
C SER A 109 -5.12 1.62 2.48
N VAL A 110 -4.39 0.60 2.93
CA VAL A 110 -4.59 -0.77 2.44
C VAL A 110 -6.00 -1.26 2.77
N GLN A 111 -6.54 -0.90 3.94
CA GLN A 111 -7.92 -1.24 4.30
C GLN A 111 -8.96 -0.58 3.38
N ASP A 112 -8.75 0.69 3.03
CA ASP A 112 -9.58 1.40 2.05
C ASP A 112 -9.48 0.78 0.66
N LEU A 113 -8.27 0.37 0.23
CA LEU A 113 -8.04 -0.38 -1.00
C LEU A 113 -8.89 -1.66 -1.04
N LYS A 114 -8.78 -2.52 -0.02
CA LYS A 114 -9.54 -3.77 0.06
C LYS A 114 -11.05 -3.51 0.00
N ARG A 115 -11.51 -2.52 0.75
CA ARG A 115 -12.93 -2.12 0.76
C ARG A 115 -13.40 -1.67 -0.62
N LYS A 116 -12.65 -0.81 -1.32
CA LYS A 116 -13.00 -0.32 -2.66
C LYS A 116 -13.00 -1.44 -3.70
N ILE A 117 -12.08 -2.40 -3.59
CA ILE A 117 -12.09 -3.60 -4.44
C ILE A 117 -13.36 -4.40 -4.18
N GLY A 118 -13.69 -4.69 -2.92
CA GLY A 118 -14.86 -5.52 -2.56
C GLY A 118 -16.23 -4.85 -2.76
N GLN A 119 -16.33 -3.51 -2.70
CA GLN A 119 -17.59 -2.76 -2.82
C GLN A 119 -17.86 -2.21 -4.23
N GLY A 120 -16.93 -2.39 -5.16
CA GLY A 120 -17.11 -1.89 -6.52
C GLY A 120 -18.24 -2.62 -7.26
N LYS A 121 -18.91 -1.89 -8.16
CA LYS A 121 -20.10 -2.37 -8.89
C LYS A 121 -19.79 -3.00 -10.24
N SER A 122 -18.64 -2.69 -10.82
CA SER A 122 -18.22 -3.25 -12.11
C SER A 122 -17.54 -4.59 -11.89
N ASP A 123 -17.57 -5.46 -12.89
CA ASP A 123 -16.82 -6.72 -12.90
C ASP A 123 -15.31 -6.50 -12.76
N TYR A 124 -14.80 -5.30 -13.10
CA TYR A 124 -13.38 -4.96 -12.97
C TYR A 124 -13.16 -3.80 -12.00
N ALA A 125 -12.15 -3.93 -11.13
CA ALA A 125 -11.57 -2.80 -10.42
C ALA A 125 -10.44 -2.20 -11.25
N LEU A 126 -10.50 -0.91 -11.53
CA LEU A 126 -9.43 -0.20 -12.23
C LEU A 126 -8.49 0.46 -11.21
N ILE A 127 -7.27 -0.04 -11.10
CA ILE A 127 -6.24 0.46 -10.18
C ILE A 127 -5.29 1.36 -10.97
N SER A 128 -5.29 2.65 -10.63
CA SER A 128 -4.43 3.65 -11.27
C SER A 128 -3.14 3.84 -10.46
N LEU A 129 -2.00 3.71 -11.13
CA LEU A 129 -0.67 3.89 -10.55
C LEU A 129 -0.11 5.28 -10.89
N ASP A 130 0.92 5.65 -10.16
CA ASP A 130 1.54 6.98 -10.17
C ASP A 130 2.41 7.29 -11.38
N ASP A 131 2.61 6.33 -12.27
CA ASP A 131 3.26 6.47 -13.57
C ASP A 131 2.27 6.44 -14.75
N GLY A 132 0.97 6.43 -14.46
CA GLY A 132 -0.10 6.36 -15.46
C GLY A 132 -0.48 4.95 -15.90
N THR A 133 0.16 3.92 -15.34
CA THR A 133 -0.26 2.52 -15.55
C THR A 133 -1.63 2.28 -14.94
N GLU A 134 -2.50 1.60 -15.67
CA GLU A 134 -3.82 1.18 -15.21
C GLU A 134 -3.88 -0.36 -15.19
N ILE A 135 -4.26 -0.92 -14.04
CA ILE A 135 -4.43 -2.37 -13.86
C ILE A 135 -5.93 -2.67 -13.76
N ALA A 136 -6.44 -3.52 -14.64
CA ALA A 136 -7.81 -4.03 -14.55
C ALA A 136 -7.84 -5.36 -13.78
N LEU A 137 -8.36 -5.34 -12.57
CA LEU A 137 -8.50 -6.51 -11.69
C LEU A 137 -9.91 -7.10 -11.83
N ASP A 138 -10.02 -8.35 -12.28
CA ASP A 138 -11.30 -9.07 -12.41
C ASP A 138 -11.86 -9.46 -11.03
N ARG A 139 -12.90 -8.75 -10.58
CA ARG A 139 -13.57 -9.01 -9.30
C ARG A 139 -14.31 -10.34 -9.29
N THR A 140 -14.79 -10.79 -10.44
CA THR A 140 -15.64 -11.98 -10.54
C THR A 140 -14.85 -13.26 -10.30
N LYS A 141 -13.55 -13.24 -10.58
CA LYS A 141 -12.62 -14.37 -10.40
C LYS A 141 -11.64 -14.19 -9.25
N LEU A 142 -11.70 -13.06 -8.54
CA LEU A 142 -10.68 -12.65 -7.58
C LEU A 142 -10.46 -13.68 -6.47
N THR A 143 -11.54 -14.29 -5.96
CA THR A 143 -11.45 -15.34 -4.93
C THR A 143 -10.67 -16.56 -5.43
N GLU A 144 -10.98 -17.07 -6.62
CA GLU A 144 -10.31 -18.23 -7.22
C GLU A 144 -8.83 -17.93 -7.48
N ILE A 145 -8.53 -16.77 -8.05
CA ILE A 145 -7.16 -16.32 -8.32
C ILE A 145 -6.37 -16.21 -7.01
N ASN A 146 -6.94 -15.58 -5.99
CA ASN A 146 -6.29 -15.41 -4.69
C ASN A 146 -5.99 -16.77 -4.03
N GLU A 147 -6.95 -17.70 -4.01
CA GLU A 147 -6.75 -19.05 -3.47
C GLU A 147 -5.60 -19.78 -4.18
N ARG A 148 -5.56 -19.70 -5.51
CA ARG A 148 -4.49 -20.28 -6.33
C ARG A 148 -3.13 -19.66 -5.99
N ILE A 149 -3.06 -18.34 -5.89
CA ILE A 149 -1.82 -17.61 -5.58
C ILE A 149 -1.33 -17.96 -4.18
N TYR A 150 -2.21 -17.99 -3.17
CA TYR A 150 -1.84 -18.36 -1.81
C TYR A 150 -1.27 -19.77 -1.72
N LYS A 151 -1.87 -20.70 -2.46
CA LYS A 151 -1.36 -22.08 -2.55
C LYS A 151 0.01 -22.12 -3.23
N SER A 152 0.18 -21.48 -4.38
CA SER A 152 1.42 -21.50 -5.17
C SER A 152 2.59 -20.85 -4.43
N TYR A 153 2.37 -19.71 -3.80
CA TYR A 153 3.40 -18.95 -3.09
C TYR A 153 3.49 -19.25 -1.59
N LYS A 154 2.70 -20.22 -1.10
CA LYS A 154 2.66 -20.65 0.31
C LYS A 154 2.41 -19.50 1.29
N ILE A 155 1.61 -18.52 0.88
CA ILE A 155 1.24 -17.39 1.73
C ILE A 155 0.29 -17.91 2.79
N ARG A 156 0.68 -17.76 4.06
CA ARG A 156 -0.17 -18.06 5.21
C ARG A 156 -0.79 -16.76 5.69
N PHE A 157 -2.09 -16.59 5.48
CA PHE A 157 -2.83 -15.57 6.20
C PHE A 157 -3.05 -16.06 7.64
N SER A 158 -2.51 -15.36 8.64
CA SER A 158 -3.19 -15.34 9.93
C SER A 158 -4.21 -14.22 9.84
N GLU A 159 -5.48 -14.53 10.05
CA GLU A 159 -6.44 -13.50 10.43
C GLU A 159 -5.98 -12.98 11.80
N ASN A 160 -5.13 -11.95 11.81
CA ASN A 160 -4.93 -11.15 13.02
C ASN A 160 -6.17 -10.28 13.17
N GLY A 161 -7.24 -10.91 13.66
CA GLY A 161 -8.57 -10.32 13.80
C GLY A 161 -9.44 -11.13 14.75
N ASN A 162 -9.08 -11.10 16.04
CA ASN A 162 -10.03 -11.19 17.15
C ASN A 162 -9.56 -10.25 18.27
#